data_AF-A0A7X3FJI9-F1
#
_entry.id   AF-A0A7X3FJI9-F1
#
_cell.length_a   1.000
_cell.length_b   1.000
_cell.length_c   1.000
_cell.angle_alpha   90.00
_cell.angle_beta   90.00
_cell.angle_gamma   90.00
#
_symmetry.space_group_name_H-M   'P 1'
#
loop_
_entity.id
_entity.type
_entity.pdbx_description
1 polymer ?
#
loop_
_entity_poly.entity_id
_entity_poly.type
_entity_poly.pdbx_seq_one_letter_code
_entity_poly.pdbx_strand_id
1 'polypeptide(L)'
;MRCTVCQWVKIVDMNNEAMSEQLFNHGEVAGAALSVGATVVTHPLGLKKFEIVYDSREGMEPARSKIVDIEVDMLNQPSTTRVYLEPQVLILGQHDVGETE
;
A
#
# COMPACT_ATOMS: atom_id res chain seq x y z
N MET A 1 8.92 -19.76 -3.20
CA MET A 1 8.00 -18.86 -3.92
C MET A 1 8.12 -17.48 -3.29
N ARG A 2 8.32 -16.43 -4.10
CA ARG A 2 8.36 -15.05 -3.62
C ARG A 2 7.02 -14.42 -3.97
N CYS A 3 6.44 -13.73 -3.00
CA CYS A 3 5.18 -13.03 -3.19
C CYS A 3 5.42 -11.53 -3.01
N THR A 4 4.90 -10.73 -3.93
CA THR A 4 4.90 -9.27 -3.82
C THR A 4 3.68 -8.84 -3.02
N VAL A 5 3.88 -8.06 -1.96
CA VAL A 5 2.77 -7.54 -1.15
C VAL A 5 2.38 -6.17 -1.69
N CYS A 6 1.11 -6.01 -2.03
CA CYS A 6 0.58 -4.79 -2.64
C CYS A 6 -0.64 -4.28 -1.87
N GLN A 7 -0.91 -2.99 -1.97
CA GLN A 7 -2.09 -2.36 -1.38
C GLN A 7 -2.64 -1.31 -2.34
N TRP A 8 -3.94 -1.36 -2.63
CA TRP A 8 -4.60 -0.27 -3.35
C TRP A 8 -4.75 0.93 -2.44
N VAL A 9 -4.23 2.07 -2.89
CA VAL A 9 -4.26 3.32 -2.13
C VAL A 9 -4.96 4.38 -2.97
N LYS A 10 -6.08 4.87 -2.44
CA LYS A 10 -6.84 5.96 -3.03
C LYS A 10 -6.40 7.27 -2.38
N ILE A 11 -6.00 8.24 -3.19
CA ILE A 11 -5.71 9.60 -2.74
C ILE A 11 -6.95 10.45 -3.02
N VAL A 12 -7.46 11.10 -1.98
CA VAL A 12 -8.61 12.00 -2.04
C VAL A 12 -8.24 13.40 -1.55
N ASP A 13 -8.97 14.40 -1.98
CA ASP A 13 -8.87 15.75 -1.42
C ASP A 13 -9.62 15.85 -0.07
N MET A 14 -9.61 17.04 0.53
CA MET A 14 -10.33 17.34 1.77
C MET A 14 -11.86 17.24 1.67
N ASN A 15 -12.42 17.22 0.45
CA ASN A 15 -13.84 17.03 0.17
C ASN A 15 -14.17 15.57 -0.20
N ASN A 16 -13.22 14.65 -0.03
CA ASN A 16 -13.33 13.24 -0.40
C ASN A 16 -13.51 13.00 -1.92
N GLU A 17 -13.12 13.98 -2.74
CA GLU A 17 -13.07 13.84 -4.19
C GLU A 17 -11.84 13.00 -4.59
N ALA A 18 -12.06 12.00 -5.44
CA ALA A 18 -10.99 11.09 -5.86
C ALA A 18 -9.99 11.81 -6.77
N MET A 19 -8.74 11.90 -6.35
CA MET A 19 -7.67 12.51 -7.14
C MET A 19 -6.88 11.46 -7.92
N SER A 20 -6.51 10.36 -7.27
CA SER A 20 -5.84 9.24 -7.91
C SER A 20 -6.04 7.94 -7.13
N GLU A 21 -5.81 6.82 -7.80
CA GLU A 21 -5.75 5.50 -7.19
C GLU A 21 -4.53 4.78 -7.73
N GLN A 22 -3.71 4.22 -6.84
CA GLN A 22 -2.42 3.65 -7.19
C GLN A 22 -2.20 2.35 -6.43
N LEU A 23 -1.50 1.41 -7.07
CA LEU A 23 -1.08 0.16 -6.42
C LEU A 23 0.28 0.38 -5.75
N PHE A 24 0.28 0.48 -4.42
CA PHE A 24 1.51 0.60 -3.65
C PHE A 24 2.16 -0.78 -3.45
N ASN A 25 3.48 -0.88 -3.66
CA ASN A 25 4.23 -2.12 -3.49
C ASN A 25 5.05 -2.07 -2.20
N HIS A 26 4.70 -2.93 -1.24
CA HIS A 26 5.38 -3.02 0.05
C HIS A 26 6.71 -3.79 -0.02
N GLY A 27 6.93 -4.57 -1.08
CA GLY A 27 8.12 -5.40 -1.28
C GLY A 27 7.80 -6.88 -1.43
N GLU A 28 8.85 -7.70 -1.42
CA GLU A 28 8.76 -9.16 -1.54
C GLU A 28 8.92 -9.84 -0.18
N VAL A 29 8.08 -10.85 0.08
CA VAL A 29 8.24 -11.75 1.23
C VAL A 29 8.55 -13.15 0.72
N ALA A 30 9.60 -13.76 1.27
CA ALA A 30 9.99 -15.14 0.98
C ALA A 30 9.57 -16.08 2.11
N GLY A 31 9.04 -17.25 1.75
CA GLY A 31 8.93 -18.37 2.69
C GLY A 31 7.70 -18.40 3.60
N ALA A 32 6.77 -17.43 3.51
CA ALA A 32 5.50 -17.49 4.22
C ALA A 32 4.39 -18.05 3.32
N ALA A 33 3.64 -19.04 3.82
CA ALA A 33 2.34 -19.40 3.26
C ALA A 33 1.35 -18.28 3.63
N LEU A 34 1.34 -17.21 2.85
CA LEU A 34 0.37 -16.12 3.01
C LEU A 34 -1.01 -16.64 2.61
N SER A 35 -2.02 -16.33 3.43
CA SER A 35 -3.41 -16.71 3.20
C SER A 35 -4.31 -15.49 3.32
N VAL A 36 -5.44 -15.54 2.61
CA VAL A 36 -6.51 -14.56 2.79
C VAL A 36 -6.98 -14.61 4.26
N GLY A 37 -7.14 -13.43 4.85
CA GLY A 37 -7.48 -13.25 6.26
C GLY A 37 -6.27 -13.15 7.20
N ALA A 38 -5.06 -13.54 6.77
CA ALA A 38 -3.84 -13.26 7.54
C ALA A 38 -3.53 -11.75 7.55
N THR A 39 -2.70 -11.32 8.50
CA THR A 39 -2.36 -9.91 8.68
C THR A 39 -0.91 -9.66 8.32
N VAL A 40 -0.67 -8.59 7.56
CA VAL A 40 0.67 -8.05 7.30
C VAL A 40 0.87 -6.81 8.17
N VAL A 41 2.08 -6.67 8.71
CA VAL A 41 2.48 -5.53 9.54
C VAL A 41 3.52 -4.71 8.79
N THR A 42 3.27 -3.42 8.61
CA THR A 42 4.16 -2.49 7.90
C THR A 42 4.29 -1.16 8.66
N HIS A 43 5.17 -0.27 8.19
CA HIS A 43 5.00 1.14 8.51
C HIS A 43 3.68 1.66 7.94
N PRO A 44 3.02 2.62 8.60
CA PRO A 44 1.85 3.28 8.04
C PRO A 44 2.21 3.98 6.73
N LEU A 45 1.24 4.06 5.81
CA LEU A 45 1.38 4.83 4.58
C LEU A 45 0.96 6.27 4.85
N GLY A 46 1.70 7.20 4.26
CA GLY A 46 1.42 8.63 4.24
C GLY A 46 1.63 9.21 2.85
N LEU A 47 1.46 10.52 2.74
CA LEU A 47 1.71 11.26 1.51
C LEU A 47 2.94 12.14 1.67
N LYS A 48 3.71 12.24 0.59
CA LYS A 48 4.70 13.30 0.38
C LYS A 48 4.37 13.93 -0.96
N LYS A 49 3.71 15.08 -0.94
CA LYS A 49 3.06 15.64 -2.13
C LYS A 49 2.01 14.65 -2.66
N PHE A 50 2.13 14.20 -3.91
CA PHE A 50 1.23 13.23 -4.53
C PHE A 50 1.77 11.79 -4.50
N GLU A 51 2.89 11.56 -3.81
CA GLU A 51 3.54 10.26 -3.74
C GLU A 51 3.19 9.55 -2.43
N ILE A 52 2.84 8.26 -2.53
CA ILE A 52 2.59 7.40 -1.38
C ILE A 52 3.94 6.95 -0.82
N VAL A 53 4.18 7.22 0.44
CA VAL A 53 5.43 6.88 1.13
C VAL A 53 5.14 6.16 2.44
N TYR A 54 6.14 5.45 2.97
CA TYR A 54 6.09 5.01 4.36
C TYR A 54 6.26 6.19 5.30
N ASP A 55 5.38 6.30 6.28
CA ASP A 55 5.51 7.21 7.40
C ASP A 55 6.32 6.54 8.52
N SER A 56 7.62 6.83 8.51
CA SER A 56 8.59 6.28 9.45
C SER A 56 8.93 7.26 10.59
N ARG A 57 8.04 8.21 10.91
CA ARG A 57 8.26 9.15 12.03
C ARG A 57 8.36 8.38 13.36
N GLU A 58 9.28 8.79 14.23
CA GLU A 58 9.41 8.18 15.55
C GLU A 58 8.09 8.29 16.34
N GLY A 59 7.70 7.20 17.00
CA GLY A 59 6.47 7.10 17.76
C GLY A 59 5.22 6.71 16.96
N MET A 60 5.32 6.56 15.63
CA MET A 60 4.22 5.98 14.84
C MET A 60 4.03 4.49 15.14
N GLU A 61 2.80 4.10 15.42
CA GLU A 61 2.45 2.70 15.58
C GLU A 61 2.46 1.98 14.22
N PRO A 62 2.90 0.70 14.17
CA PRO A 62 2.85 -0.09 12.95
C PRO A 62 1.42 -0.26 12.43
N ALA A 63 1.25 -0.15 11.11
CA ALA A 63 -0.01 -0.46 10.45
C ALA A 63 -0.20 -1.97 10.33
N ARG A 64 -1.43 -2.43 10.52
CA ARG A 64 -1.84 -3.82 10.39
C ARG A 64 -2.98 -3.91 9.39
N SER A 65 -2.75 -4.62 8.29
CA SER A 65 -3.74 -4.76 7.23
C SER A 65 -3.97 -6.24 6.94
N LYS A 66 -5.23 -6.64 6.74
CA LYS A 66 -5.52 -8.02 6.32
C LYS A 66 -5.19 -8.20 4.85
N ILE A 67 -4.78 -9.42 4.53
CA ILE A 67 -4.75 -9.91 3.16
C ILE A 67 -6.20 -10.21 2.74
N VAL A 68 -6.66 -9.55 1.69
CA VAL A 68 -8.02 -9.74 1.15
C VAL A 68 -8.02 -10.58 -0.12
N ASP A 69 -6.92 -10.61 -0.85
CA ASP A 69 -6.82 -11.35 -2.10
C ASP A 69 -5.40 -11.82 -2.41
N ILE A 70 -5.28 -12.84 -3.25
CA ILE A 70 -4.01 -13.38 -3.75
C ILE A 70 -4.16 -13.67 -5.25
N GLU A 71 -3.35 -12.99 -6.06
CA GLU A 71 -3.29 -13.16 -7.51
C GLU A 71 -2.06 -13.99 -7.89
N VAL A 72 -2.25 -14.96 -8.78
CA VAL A 72 -1.15 -15.69 -9.42
C VAL A 72 -1.15 -15.37 -10.91
N ASP A 73 -0.15 -14.62 -11.36
CA ASP A 73 0.04 -14.33 -12.77
C ASP A 73 0.75 -15.52 -13.44
N MET A 74 0.03 -16.18 -14.34
CA MET A 74 0.49 -17.32 -15.14
C MET A 74 0.75 -16.97 -16.62
N LEU A 75 0.64 -15.69 -17.00
CA LEU A 75 0.88 -15.25 -18.38
C LEU A 75 2.37 -15.30 -18.74
N ASN A 76 3.25 -15.14 -17.76
CA ASN A 76 4.70 -15.13 -17.92
C ASN A 76 5.36 -16.21 -17.04
N GLN A 77 6.51 -16.73 -17.49
CA GLN A 77 7.32 -17.68 -16.70
C GLN A 77 8.64 -17.04 -16.22
N PRO A 78 9.03 -17.22 -14.94
CA PRO A 78 8.29 -17.93 -13.89
C PRO A 78 7.01 -17.18 -13.46
N SER A 79 5.99 -17.93 -13.04
CA SER A 79 4.75 -17.34 -12.53
C SER A 79 5.03 -16.44 -11.34
N THR A 80 4.36 -15.28 -11.28
CA THR A 80 4.50 -14.35 -10.17
C THR A 80 3.27 -14.37 -9.29
N THR A 81 3.42 -13.99 -8.02
CA THR A 81 2.31 -13.98 -7.06
C THR A 81 2.26 -12.65 -6.36
N ARG A 82 1.09 -12.02 -6.40
CA ARG A 82 0.79 -10.79 -5.67
C ARG A 82 -0.21 -11.07 -4.57
N VAL A 83 -0.02 -10.40 -3.46
CA VAL A 83 -0.89 -10.49 -2.28
C VAL A 83 -1.43 -9.09 -2.04
N TYR A 84 -2.75 -8.96 -1.97
CA TYR A 84 -3.40 -7.66 -1.83
C TYR A 84 -3.88 -7.47 -0.39
N LEU A 85 -3.48 -6.34 0.19
CA LEU A 85 -3.95 -5.87 1.48
C LEU A 85 -5.27 -5.11 1.35
N GLU A 86 -5.99 -4.97 2.46
CA GLU A 86 -7.17 -4.09 2.54
C GLU A 86 -6.86 -2.69 1.97
N PRO A 87 -7.71 -2.16 1.06
CA PRO A 87 -7.46 -0.89 0.42
C PRO A 87 -7.47 0.25 1.45
N GLN A 88 -6.67 1.28 1.22
CA GLN A 88 -6.54 2.42 2.11
C GLN A 88 -6.84 3.73 1.39
N VAL A 89 -7.42 4.68 2.12
CA VAL A 89 -7.65 6.05 1.64
C VAL A 89 -6.67 6.98 2.36
N LEU A 90 -5.95 7.79 1.59
CA LEU A 90 -5.12 8.88 2.08
C LEU A 90 -5.72 10.21 1.66
N ILE A 91 -5.81 11.14 2.61
CA ILE A 91 -6.35 12.49 2.37
C ILE A 91 -5.18 13.43 2.14
N LEU A 92 -5.18 14.11 1.00
CA LEU A 92 -4.18 15.12 0.67
C LEU A 92 -4.47 16.41 1.45
N GLY A 93 -3.56 16.78 2.36
CA GLY A 93 -3.65 18.01 3.13
C GLY A 93 -3.12 19.23 2.36
N GLN A 94 -3.46 20.44 2.81
CA GLN A 94 -2.95 21.68 2.22
C GLN A 94 -1.41 21.80 2.32
N HIS A 95 -0.79 21.22 3.34
CA HIS A 95 0.67 21.22 3.52
C HIS A 95 1.40 20.27 2.56
N ASP A 96 0.72 19.23 2.04
CA ASP A 96 1.33 18.29 1.11
C ASP A 96 1.50 18.90 -0.29
N VAL A 97 0.68 19.88 -0.65
CA VAL A 97 0.69 20.53 -1.97
C VAL A 97 1.72 21.68 -2.04
N GLY A 98 2.29 22.13 -0.91
CA GLY A 98 3.05 23.37 -0.82
C GLY A 98 4.54 23.21 -0.50
N GLU A 99 5.36 23.03 -1.53
CA GLU A 99 6.60 23.84 -1.65
C GLU A 99 6.42 24.66 -2.92
N THR A 100 5.92 25.88 -2.76
CA THR A 100 5.94 26.90 -3.80
C THR A 100 6.55 28.14 -3.17
N GLU A 101 7.88 28.13 -3.03
CA GLU A 101 8.75 29.31 -3.06
C GLU A 101 10.02 28.96 -3.83
#